data_AF-A0A5J4N6U5-F1
#
_entry.id   AF-A0A5J4N6U5-F1
#
_cell.length_a   1.000
_cell.length_b   1.000
_cell.length_c   1.000
_cell.angle_alpha   90.00
_cell.angle_beta   90.00
_cell.angle_gamma   90.00
#
_symmetry.space_group_name_H-M   'P 1'
#
loop_
_entity.id
_entity.type
_entity.pdbx_description
1 polymer ?
#
loop_
_entity_poly.entity_id
_entity_poly.type
_entity_poly.pdbx_seq_one_letter_code
_entity_poly.pdbx_strand_id
1 'polypeptide(L)' 'PFTVIYPPTTNWHQVVPKMSSRGIDLLQQLVVCNPANRISADQALRHAYFENMAPH' A
#
# COMPACT_ATOMS: atom_id res chain seq x y z
N PRO A 1 -20.11 -12.67 11.89
CA PRO A 1 -19.25 -13.32 10.87
C PRO A 1 -18.57 -12.28 9.98
N PHE A 2 -17.29 -12.01 10.21
CA PHE A 2 -16.50 -11.14 9.33
C PHE A 2 -16.11 -11.96 8.10
N THR A 3 -16.99 -12.02 7.11
CA THR A 3 -16.60 -12.53 5.80
C THR A 3 -15.60 -11.53 5.25
N VAL A 4 -14.31 -11.86 5.29
CA VAL A 4 -13.27 -11.09 4.61
C VAL A 4 -13.51 -11.29 3.12
N ILE A 5 -14.43 -10.50 2.57
CA ILE A 5 -14.60 -10.37 1.14
C ILE A 5 -13.47 -9.48 0.71
N TYR A 6 -12.48 -10.05 0.03
CA TYR A 6 -11.54 -9.27 -0.76
C TYR A 6 -12.29 -8.89 -2.04
N PRO A 7 -12.86 -7.68 -2.16
CA PRO A 7 -13.50 -7.31 -3.40
C PRO A 7 -12.43 -7.36 -4.51
N PRO A 8 -12.73 -7.96 -5.68
CA PRO A 8 -11.79 -8.00 -6.80
C PRO A 8 -11.42 -6.59 -7.29
N THR A 9 -12.21 -5.58 -6.92
CA THR A 9 -11.99 -4.16 -7.18
C THR A 9 -12.11 -3.35 -5.88
N THR A 10 -11.03 -3.29 -5.10
CA THR A 10 -10.97 -2.43 -3.91
C THR A 10 -10.82 -0.97 -4.31
N ASN A 11 -11.82 -0.13 -4.01
CA ASN A 11 -11.64 1.32 -4.06
C ASN A 11 -10.89 1.79 -2.81
N TRP A 12 -9.57 1.93 -2.93
CA TRP A 12 -8.69 2.29 -1.82
C TRP A 12 -8.98 3.65 -1.20
N HIS A 13 -9.55 4.60 -1.95
CA HIS A 13 -9.95 5.88 -1.39
C HIS A 13 -11.10 5.76 -0.37
N GLN A 14 -11.91 4.71 -0.44
CA GLN A 14 -12.95 4.45 0.55
C GLN A 14 -12.40 3.72 1.79
N VAL A 15 -11.38 2.89 1.61
CA VAL A 15 -10.77 2.11 2.69
C VAL A 15 -9.81 2.96 3.53
N VAL A 16 -9.01 3.81 2.87
CA VAL A 16 -8.01 4.68 3.51
C VAL A 16 -8.20 6.15 3.08
N PRO A 17 -9.32 6.81 3.46
CA PRO A 17 -9.70 8.12 2.92
C PRO A 17 -8.73 9.27 3.23
N LYS A 18 -7.86 9.10 4.23
CA LYS A 18 -6.87 10.11 4.64
C LYS A 18 -5.50 9.91 4.00
N MET A 19 -5.32 8.84 3.23
CA MET A 19 -4.03 8.50 2.64
C MET A 19 -3.85 9.18 1.27
N SER A 20 -2.65 9.65 1.00
CA SER A 20 -2.31 10.22 -0.31
C SER A 20 -2.30 9.13 -1.39
N SER A 21 -2.40 9.54 -2.66
CA SER A 21 -2.27 8.62 -3.80
C SER A 21 -0.97 7.82 -3.77
N ARG A 22 0.16 8.47 -3.46
CA ARG A 22 1.46 7.80 -3.29
C ARG A 22 1.48 6.81 -2.13
N GLY A 23 0.75 7.10 -1.06
CA GLY A 23 0.63 6.19 0.08
C GLY A 23 -0.22 4.97 -0.26
N ILE A 24 -1.32 5.16 -1.00
CA ILE A 24 -2.17 4.08 -1.49
C ILE A 24 -1.38 3.16 -2.42
N ASP A 25 -0.61 3.71 -3.35
CA ASP A 25 0.25 2.94 -4.25
C ASP A 25 1.26 2.05 -3.49
N LEU A 26 1.96 2.61 -2.51
CA LEU A 26 2.86 1.83 -1.66
C LEU A 26 2.10 0.75 -0.86
N LEU A 27 0.95 1.10 -0.28
CA LEU A 27 0.13 0.19 0.50
C LEU A 27 -0.32 -1.02 -0.33
N GLN A 28 -0.74 -0.80 -1.57
CA GLN A 28 -1.14 -1.85 -2.51
C GLN A 28 -0.02 -2.87 -2.76
N GLN A 29 1.23 -2.40 -2.84
CA GLN A 29 2.40 -3.26 -3.06
C GLN A 29 2.83 -4.01 -1.78
N LEU A 30 2.50 -3.48 -0.60
CA LEU A 30 2.75 -4.12 0.70
C LEU A 30 1.70 -5.19 1.06
N VAL A 31 0.43 -4.96 0.73
CA VAL A 31 -0.70 -5.82 1.13
C VAL A 31 -1.08 -6.85 0.06
N VAL A 32 -0.06 -7.42 -0.60
CA VAL A 32 -0.24 -8.48 -1.61
C VAL A 32 -0.36 -9.86 -0.93
N CYS A 33 -1.36 -10.63 -1.33
CA CYS A 33 -1.62 -11.98 -0.80
C CYS A 33 -0.50 -12.97 -1.14
N ASN A 34 -0.03 -12.96 -2.40
CA ASN A 34 1.12 -13.76 -2.80
C ASN A 34 2.42 -13.10 -2.28
N PRO A 35 3.15 -13.71 -1.34
CA PRO A 35 4.35 -13.12 -0.76
C PRO A 35 5.46 -12.90 -1.80
N ALA A 36 5.53 -13.72 -2.85
CA ALA A 36 6.52 -13.57 -3.92
C ALA A 36 6.33 -12.28 -4.74
N ASN A 37 5.12 -11.70 -4.74
CA ASN A 37 4.78 -10.48 -5.45
C ASN A 37 4.80 -9.23 -4.55
N ARG A 38 5.06 -9.41 -3.25
CA ARG A 38 5.07 -8.31 -2.28
C ARG A 38 6.38 -7.53 -2.40
N ILE A 39 6.29 -6.21 -2.34
CA ILE A 39 7.48 -5.35 -2.31
C ILE A 39 8.37 -5.67 -1.09
N SER A 40 9.69 -5.64 -1.27
CA SER A 40 10.64 -5.79 -0.16
C SER A 40 10.75 -4.50 0.68
N ALA A 41 11.27 -4.60 1.90
CA ALA A 41 11.48 -3.41 2.75
C ALA A 41 12.44 -2.40 2.10
N ASP A 42 13.50 -2.89 1.49
CA ASP A 42 14.52 -2.09 0.80
C ASP A 42 13.94 -1.36 -0.42
N GLN A 43 13.06 -2.01 -1.19
CA GLN A 43 12.33 -1.36 -2.28
C GLN A 43 11.30 -0.34 -1.77
N ALA A 44 10.57 -0.68 -0.70
CA ALA A 44 9.56 0.20 -0.10
C ALA A 44 10.15 1.53 0.39
N LEU A 45 11.32 1.50 1.03
CA LEU A 45 12.01 2.71 1.49
C LEU A 45 12.43 3.64 0.36
N ARG A 46 12.59 3.12 -0.87
CA ARG A 46 12.89 3.93 -2.07
C ARG A 46 11.65 4.39 -2.83
N HIS A 47 10.45 4.09 -2.33
CA HIS A 47 9.19 4.46 -2.99
C HIS A 47 8.97 5.98 -2.99
N ALA A 48 8.32 6.51 -4.03
CA ALA A 48 8.00 7.94 -4.18
C ALA A 48 7.17 8.54 -3.02
N TYR A 49 6.58 7.68 -2.19
CA TYR A 49 5.92 8.08 -0.94
C TYR A 49 6.90 8.74 0.05
N PHE A 50 8.16 8.30 0.05
CA PHE A 50 9.20 8.76 0.96
C PHE A 50 10.08 9.90 0.40
N GLU A 51 9.93 10.29 -0.87
CA GLU A 51 10.76 11.33 -1.52
C GLU A 51 10.85 12.66 -0.77
N ASN A 52 9.77 13.05 -0.07
CA ASN A 52 9.70 14.31 0.69
C ASN A 52 9.90 14.11 2.20
N MET A 53 10.28 12.91 2.64
CA MET A 53 10.66 12.69 4.03
C MET A 53 12.12 13.09 4.19
N ALA A 54 12.36 14.18 4.91
CA ALA A 54 13.72 14.53 5.28
C ALA A 54 14.34 13.36 6.04
N PRO A 55 15.55 12.89 5.67
CA PRO A 55 16.26 11.90 6.48
C PRO A 55 16.55 12.54 7.84
N HIS A 56 16.08 11.90 8.91
CA HIS A 56 16.44 12.22 10.28
C HIS A 56 17.82 11.64 10.63
#